data_AF-A0A317DXW4-F1
#
_entry.id   AF-A0A317DXW4-F1
#
_cell.length_a   1.000
_cell.length_b   1.000
_cell.length_c   1.000
_cell.angle_alpha   90.00
_cell.angle_beta   90.00
_cell.angle_gamma   90.00
#
_symmetry.space_group_name_H-M   'P 1'
#
loop_
_entity.id
_entity.type
_entity.pdbx_description
1 polymer ?
#
loop_
_entity_poly.entity_id
_entity_poly.type
_entity_poly.pdbx_seq_one_letter_code
_entity_poly.pdbx_strand_id
1 'polypeptide(L)'
;MPAAGTNAFLTANGQIKPLVHQKVARNLDGGRLGNEGELVVGEYVELSFDVEAAGSGAAGTAPAYGPALIACAMAETVVATTRVDYKPVDSGEASASIYFYIGRLRHKIVGARGTVKLTGAALAIPKFQFTFIGLWVGVSDYAQGNGSGPMAAFKDPEEVSFANTLITLHGSTLGVKSFDIDFGVENQYRNITGYEGIIYGDRQAKGSILFEAPDITTKDWLAAIKAETRDILTITHGSAAGKKVIVSGPKVQLVDPAYQEDQKLLMIQAGLNLCVGTVADDFTITIQ
;
A
#
# COMPACT_ATOMS: atom_id res chain seq x y z
N MET A 1 -21.69 -6.44 4.41
CA MET A 1 -21.13 -7.24 3.29
C MET A 1 -20.93 -6.31 2.10
N PRO A 2 -19.87 -6.45 1.30
CA PRO A 2 -19.73 -5.68 0.07
C PRO A 2 -20.94 -5.88 -0.86
N ALA A 3 -21.51 -4.80 -1.38
CA ALA A 3 -22.56 -4.88 -2.39
C ALA A 3 -21.94 -5.03 -3.79
N ALA A 4 -22.44 -5.99 -4.58
CA ALA A 4 -22.07 -6.11 -5.98
C ALA A 4 -22.52 -4.85 -6.73
N GLY A 5 -21.64 -4.24 -7.53
CA GLY A 5 -21.97 -3.01 -8.26
C GLY A 5 -21.57 -1.69 -7.59
N THR A 6 -21.07 -1.68 -6.35
CA THR A 6 -20.60 -0.43 -5.71
C THR A 6 -19.16 -0.53 -5.20
N ASN A 7 -18.73 -1.73 -4.78
CA ASN A 7 -17.41 -1.97 -4.18
C ASN A 7 -16.52 -2.89 -5.03
N ALA A 8 -16.69 -2.89 -6.36
CA ALA A 8 -15.79 -3.66 -7.23
C ALA A 8 -14.49 -2.89 -7.41
N PHE A 9 -13.38 -3.62 -7.50
CA PHE A 9 -12.05 -3.05 -7.74
C PHE A 9 -11.58 -3.40 -9.15
N LEU A 10 -11.10 -2.39 -9.88
CA LEU A 10 -10.26 -2.62 -11.04
C LEU A 10 -8.85 -2.92 -10.53
N THR A 11 -8.40 -4.15 -10.73
CA THR A 11 -7.11 -4.60 -10.24
C THR A 11 -6.21 -5.05 -11.39
N ALA A 12 -4.92 -4.82 -11.22
CA ALA A 12 -3.86 -5.43 -12.02
C ALA A 12 -3.12 -6.47 -11.15
N ASN A 13 -2.55 -7.50 -11.79
CA ASN A 13 -1.71 -8.51 -11.14
C ASN A 13 -2.34 -9.20 -9.91
N GLY A 14 -3.66 -9.36 -9.88
CA GLY A 14 -4.35 -9.99 -8.75
C GLY A 14 -3.95 -11.45 -8.55
N GLN A 15 -3.47 -11.79 -7.35
CA GLN A 15 -3.08 -13.14 -6.96
C GLN A 15 -3.69 -13.51 -5.61
N ILE A 16 -4.18 -14.74 -5.50
CA ILE A 16 -4.69 -15.30 -4.24
C ILE A 16 -3.91 -16.57 -3.90
N LYS A 17 -3.45 -16.66 -2.65
CA LYS A 17 -2.97 -17.91 -2.05
C LYS A 17 -4.10 -18.43 -1.17
N PRO A 18 -4.93 -19.37 -1.68
CA PRO A 18 -6.19 -19.73 -1.04
C PRO A 18 -6.02 -20.47 0.30
N LEU A 19 -4.87 -21.08 0.54
CA LEU A 19 -4.55 -21.76 1.79
C LEU A 19 -3.07 -21.54 2.11
N VAL A 20 -2.81 -20.67 3.08
CA VAL A 20 -1.52 -20.59 3.77
C VAL A 20 -1.70 -21.20 5.15
N HIS A 21 -0.80 -22.08 5.54
CA HIS A 21 -0.93 -22.82 6.79
C HIS A 21 0.43 -23.09 7.42
N GLN A 22 0.43 -23.25 8.73
CA GLN A 22 1.54 -23.82 9.47
C GLN A 22 1.44 -25.35 9.47
N LYS A 23 2.57 -26.00 9.72
CA LYS A 23 2.65 -27.45 9.76
C LYS A 23 3.24 -27.89 11.09
N VAL A 24 2.59 -28.86 11.72
CA VAL A 24 3.12 -29.52 12.92
C VAL A 24 3.40 -30.97 12.57
N ALA A 25 4.69 -31.34 12.58
CA ALA A 25 5.10 -32.73 12.41
C ALA A 25 4.62 -33.56 13.62
N ARG A 26 4.13 -34.76 13.36
CA ARG A 26 3.56 -35.60 14.42
C ARG A 26 4.61 -36.30 15.28
N ASN A 27 5.87 -36.36 14.82
CA ASN A 27 7.04 -36.95 15.50
C ASN A 27 6.70 -38.25 16.26
N LEU A 28 6.09 -39.24 15.59
CA LEU A 28 5.77 -40.51 16.25
C LEU A 28 7.03 -41.37 16.30
N ASP A 29 7.26 -42.02 17.44
CA ASP A 29 8.32 -43.02 17.56
C ASP A 29 7.85 -44.35 16.93
N GLY A 30 7.77 -44.39 15.61
CA GLY A 30 7.56 -45.60 14.84
C GLY A 30 8.89 -46.10 14.28
N GLY A 31 9.33 -47.32 14.62
CA GLY A 31 10.57 -47.93 14.11
C GLY A 31 10.59 -48.24 12.60
N ARG A 32 9.94 -47.42 11.77
CA ARG A 32 9.83 -47.50 10.32
C ARG A 32 10.44 -46.25 9.71
N LEU A 33 11.23 -46.42 8.65
CA LEU A 33 11.80 -45.30 7.90
C LEU A 33 10.75 -44.73 6.93
N GLY A 34 10.40 -43.45 7.04
CA GLY A 34 9.44 -42.79 6.14
C GLY A 34 8.88 -41.47 6.71
N ASN A 35 8.13 -40.71 5.89
CA ASN A 35 7.42 -39.50 6.33
C ASN A 35 6.07 -39.90 6.98
N GLU A 36 5.80 -39.36 8.17
CA GLU A 36 4.63 -39.70 8.99
C GLU A 36 3.45 -38.72 8.85
N GLY A 37 3.60 -37.75 7.95
CA GLY A 37 2.59 -36.72 7.71
C GLY A 37 2.61 -35.58 8.74
N GLU A 38 1.99 -34.47 8.37
CA GLU A 38 1.99 -33.22 9.12
C GLU A 38 0.54 -32.79 9.37
N LEU A 39 0.26 -32.22 10.54
CA LEU A 39 -1.01 -31.56 10.82
C LEU A 39 -0.99 -30.14 10.26
N VAL A 40 -2.03 -29.80 9.51
CA VAL A 40 -2.29 -28.44 9.03
C VAL A 40 -2.89 -27.65 10.19
N VAL A 41 -2.24 -26.55 10.57
CA VAL A 41 -2.73 -25.65 11.62
C VAL A 41 -2.60 -24.21 11.16
N GLY A 42 -3.46 -23.33 11.68
CA GLY A 42 -3.37 -21.89 11.44
C GLY A 42 -3.61 -21.50 9.98
N GLU A 43 -4.81 -21.76 9.48
CA GLU A 43 -5.18 -21.52 8.08
C GLU A 43 -5.59 -20.06 7.86
N TYR A 44 -4.95 -19.39 6.90
CA TYR A 44 -5.34 -18.07 6.45
C TYR A 44 -5.17 -17.92 4.93
N VAL A 45 -5.77 -16.88 4.37
CA VAL A 45 -5.69 -16.52 2.96
C VAL A 45 -4.81 -15.29 2.83
N GLU A 46 -3.96 -15.27 1.80
CA GLU A 46 -3.25 -14.08 1.37
C GLU A 46 -3.79 -13.66 -0.01
N LEU A 47 -4.07 -12.37 -0.17
CA LEU A 47 -4.54 -11.77 -1.42
C LEU A 47 -3.69 -10.54 -1.72
N SER A 48 -3.09 -10.49 -2.90
CA SER A 48 -2.39 -9.31 -3.40
C SER A 48 -3.01 -8.81 -4.70
N PHE A 49 -3.03 -7.50 -4.88
CA PHE A 49 -3.48 -6.87 -6.12
C PHE A 49 -2.96 -5.44 -6.22
N ASP A 50 -2.76 -4.99 -7.46
CA ASP A 50 -2.36 -3.61 -7.76
C ASP A 50 -3.58 -2.80 -8.20
N VAL A 51 -3.64 -1.53 -7.81
CA VAL A 51 -4.57 -0.53 -8.32
C VAL A 51 -3.77 0.66 -8.81
N GLU A 52 -4.16 1.23 -9.95
CA GLU A 52 -3.51 2.42 -10.50
C GLU A 52 -3.75 3.63 -9.57
N ALA A 53 -2.70 4.38 -9.26
CA ALA A 53 -2.76 5.51 -8.33
C ALA A 53 -3.30 6.76 -9.04
N ALA A 54 -4.61 6.76 -9.31
CA ALA A 54 -5.33 7.87 -9.93
C ALA A 54 -6.24 8.60 -8.93
N GLY A 55 -6.56 9.87 -9.20
CA GLY A 55 -7.60 10.59 -8.45
C GLY A 55 -9.02 10.03 -8.69
N SER A 56 -9.99 10.54 -7.93
CA SER A 56 -11.39 10.09 -7.98
C SER A 56 -12.21 10.66 -9.16
N GLY A 57 -11.65 11.64 -9.87
CA GLY A 57 -12.28 12.38 -10.96
C GLY A 57 -12.97 13.68 -10.54
N ALA A 58 -13.15 13.95 -9.25
CA ALA A 58 -13.69 15.19 -8.73
C ALA A 58 -13.18 15.50 -7.30
N ALA A 59 -12.80 16.75 -7.05
CA ALA A 59 -12.30 17.19 -5.76
C ALA A 59 -13.30 16.95 -4.61
N GLY A 60 -12.79 16.47 -3.48
CA GLY A 60 -13.62 16.13 -2.32
C GLY A 60 -14.50 14.89 -2.51
N THR A 61 -14.25 14.08 -3.54
CA THR A 61 -14.90 12.76 -3.73
C THR A 61 -13.90 11.66 -3.38
N ALA A 62 -14.32 10.68 -2.58
CA ALA A 62 -13.48 9.55 -2.23
C ALA A 62 -13.17 8.69 -3.47
N PRO A 63 -11.93 8.22 -3.66
CA PRO A 63 -11.59 7.28 -4.73
C PRO A 63 -12.28 5.93 -4.54
N ALA A 64 -12.49 5.21 -5.64
CA ALA A 64 -13.07 3.86 -5.61
C ALA A 64 -12.23 2.86 -4.79
N TYR A 65 -10.92 3.08 -4.67
CA TYR A 65 -10.02 2.26 -3.85
C TYR A 65 -9.96 2.66 -2.37
N GLY A 66 -10.68 3.72 -1.95
CA GLY A 66 -10.72 4.20 -0.56
C GLY A 66 -11.02 3.10 0.48
N PRO A 67 -11.98 2.18 0.25
CA PRO A 67 -12.23 1.09 1.19
C PRO A 67 -11.05 0.14 1.39
N ALA A 68 -10.17 -0.03 0.40
CA ALA A 68 -8.94 -0.82 0.57
C ALA A 68 -7.92 -0.09 1.46
N LEU A 69 -7.77 1.23 1.29
CA LEU A 69 -6.93 2.05 2.16
C LEU A 69 -7.42 2.01 3.61
N ILE A 70 -8.74 2.06 3.83
CA ILE A 70 -9.34 1.96 5.16
C ILE A 70 -9.03 0.60 5.82
N ALA A 71 -9.07 -0.48 5.04
CA ALA A 71 -8.68 -1.83 5.52
C ALA A 71 -7.17 -2.01 5.74
N CYS A 72 -6.37 -1.02 5.33
CA CYS A 72 -4.94 -0.89 5.62
C CYS A 72 -4.67 0.04 6.83
N ALA A 73 -5.56 0.02 7.83
CA ALA A 73 -5.44 0.80 9.07
C ALA A 73 -5.39 2.33 8.85
N MET A 74 -6.23 2.84 7.94
CA MET A 74 -6.38 4.29 7.70
C MET A 74 -7.82 4.75 7.94
N ALA A 75 -7.99 6.00 8.35
CA ALA A 75 -9.26 6.70 8.45
C ALA A 75 -9.41 7.72 7.32
N GLU A 76 -10.58 7.71 6.69
CA GLU A 76 -10.97 8.68 5.66
C GLU A 76 -11.59 9.93 6.30
N THR A 77 -11.12 11.10 5.88
CA THR A 77 -11.71 12.40 6.21
C THR A 77 -12.01 13.15 4.92
N VAL A 78 -13.29 13.31 4.59
CA VAL A 78 -13.74 14.04 3.41
C VAL A 78 -13.89 15.52 3.73
N VAL A 79 -13.11 16.36 3.06
CA VAL A 79 -13.30 17.82 3.05
C VAL A 79 -14.04 18.18 1.78
N ALA A 80 -15.33 18.45 1.91
CA ALA A 80 -16.24 18.69 0.79
C ALA A 80 -15.62 19.67 -0.22
N THR A 81 -15.79 19.37 -1.51
CA THR A 81 -15.34 20.17 -2.67
C THR A 81 -13.83 20.39 -2.80
N THR A 82 -13.00 19.88 -1.88
CA THR A 82 -11.56 20.18 -1.89
C THR A 82 -10.68 18.94 -1.90
N ARG A 83 -10.84 18.01 -0.94
CA ARG A 83 -9.96 16.84 -0.83
C ARG A 83 -10.52 15.73 0.04
N VAL A 84 -9.93 14.56 -0.05
CA VAL A 84 -10.15 13.43 0.86
C VAL A 84 -8.82 13.00 1.43
N ASP A 85 -8.70 13.06 2.76
CA ASP A 85 -7.47 12.74 3.48
C ASP A 85 -7.59 11.33 4.10
N TYR A 86 -6.59 10.48 3.90
CA TYR A 86 -6.43 9.19 4.55
C TYR A 86 -5.24 9.26 5.49
N LYS A 87 -5.52 9.13 6.78
CA LYS A 87 -4.52 9.15 7.84
C LYS A 87 -4.47 7.81 8.56
N PRO A 88 -3.31 7.36 9.02
CA PRO A 88 -3.24 6.15 9.80
C PRO A 88 -4.07 6.27 11.09
N VAL A 89 -4.52 5.12 11.61
CA VAL A 89 -5.16 5.03 12.91
C VAL A 89 -4.43 4.04 13.81
N ASP A 90 -4.39 4.36 15.11
CA ASP A 90 -3.72 3.54 16.13
C ASP A 90 -4.71 2.79 17.04
N SER A 91 -6.01 2.92 16.75
CA SER A 91 -7.08 2.14 17.38
C SER A 91 -8.35 2.17 16.53
N GLY A 92 -9.20 1.14 16.70
CA GLY A 92 -10.49 1.07 15.99
C GLY A 92 -10.34 0.75 14.50
N GLU A 93 -9.25 0.08 14.14
CA GLU A 93 -8.88 -0.23 12.77
C GLU A 93 -9.94 -1.13 12.10
N ALA A 94 -10.45 -0.69 10.95
CA ALA A 94 -11.45 -1.41 10.20
C ALA A 94 -10.89 -2.68 9.55
N SER A 95 -11.73 -3.71 9.40
CA SER A 95 -11.43 -4.90 8.59
C SER A 95 -12.35 -4.97 7.38
N ALA A 96 -11.89 -5.64 6.33
CA ALA A 96 -12.66 -5.87 5.12
C ALA A 96 -13.18 -7.30 5.02
N SER A 97 -14.25 -7.47 4.26
CA SER A 97 -14.59 -8.77 3.66
C SER A 97 -14.37 -8.65 2.17
N ILE A 98 -13.53 -9.53 1.60
CA ILE A 98 -13.14 -9.45 0.20
C ILE A 98 -13.69 -10.66 -0.55
N TYR A 99 -14.30 -10.39 -1.70
CA TYR A 99 -14.70 -11.42 -2.65
C TYR A 99 -13.76 -11.38 -3.85
N PHE A 100 -13.04 -12.47 -4.08
CA PHE A 100 -12.15 -12.62 -5.23
C PHE A 100 -12.72 -13.65 -6.19
N TYR A 101 -12.76 -13.31 -7.47
CA TYR A 101 -13.38 -14.14 -8.51
C TYR A 101 -12.32 -14.64 -9.49
N ILE A 102 -12.22 -15.96 -9.68
CA ILE A 102 -11.38 -16.60 -10.71
C ILE A 102 -12.28 -17.48 -11.57
N GLY A 103 -12.57 -17.03 -12.78
CA GLY A 103 -13.56 -17.70 -13.64
C GLY A 103 -14.94 -17.72 -12.96
N ARG A 104 -15.40 -18.92 -12.57
CA ARG A 104 -16.66 -19.12 -11.84
C ARG A 104 -16.48 -19.28 -10.33
N LEU A 105 -15.24 -19.43 -9.86
CA LEU A 105 -14.96 -19.63 -8.44
C LEU A 105 -14.94 -18.28 -7.72
N ARG A 106 -15.73 -18.17 -6.66
CA ARG A 106 -15.70 -17.05 -5.72
C ARG A 106 -15.06 -17.48 -4.42
N HIS A 107 -13.92 -16.87 -4.12
CA HIS A 107 -13.23 -16.96 -2.84
C HIS A 107 -13.75 -15.85 -1.92
N LYS A 108 -14.19 -16.23 -0.71
CA LYS A 108 -14.62 -15.28 0.31
C LYS A 108 -13.58 -15.22 1.42
N ILE A 109 -13.09 -14.01 1.66
CA ILE A 109 -12.11 -13.69 2.71
C ILE A 109 -12.82 -12.77 3.71
N VAL A 110 -12.77 -13.08 5.00
CA VAL A 110 -13.37 -12.24 6.06
C VAL A 110 -12.32 -11.82 7.07
N GLY A 111 -12.56 -10.71 7.76
CA GLY A 111 -11.59 -10.15 8.69
C GLY A 111 -10.27 -9.78 7.99
N ALA A 112 -10.34 -9.44 6.71
CA ALA A 112 -9.17 -9.12 5.90
C ALA A 112 -8.58 -7.79 6.36
N ARG A 113 -7.28 -7.79 6.63
CA ARG A 113 -6.49 -6.62 6.98
C ARG A 113 -5.22 -6.65 6.16
N GLY A 114 -4.73 -5.48 5.76
CA GLY A 114 -3.65 -5.42 4.78
C GLY A 114 -2.68 -4.28 5.00
N THR A 115 -1.71 -4.22 4.11
CA THR A 115 -0.78 -3.11 3.92
C THR A 115 -0.86 -2.63 2.48
N VAL A 116 -0.41 -1.40 2.26
CA VAL A 116 -0.34 -0.79 0.94
C VAL A 116 1.05 -0.22 0.71
N LYS A 117 1.50 -0.30 -0.54
CA LYS A 117 2.74 0.31 -1.02
C LYS A 117 2.44 1.17 -2.24
N LEU A 118 2.85 2.43 -2.22
CA LEU A 118 2.85 3.29 -3.40
C LEU A 118 4.15 3.10 -4.17
N THR A 119 4.06 2.91 -5.48
CA THR A 119 5.23 2.84 -6.37
C THR A 119 5.04 3.78 -7.55
N GLY A 120 6.11 4.43 -7.97
CA GLY A 120 6.13 5.27 -9.15
C GLY A 120 7.52 5.33 -9.78
N ALA A 121 7.58 5.33 -11.10
CA ALA A 121 8.81 5.48 -11.86
C ALA A 121 8.53 6.37 -13.08
N ALA A 122 9.51 7.19 -13.46
CA ALA A 122 9.39 8.09 -14.60
C ALA A 122 9.00 7.33 -15.87
N LEU A 123 8.07 7.90 -16.64
CA LEU A 123 7.46 7.31 -17.85
C LEU A 123 6.64 6.04 -17.59
N ALA A 124 6.26 5.76 -16.35
CA ALA A 124 5.37 4.67 -15.97
C ALA A 124 4.15 5.17 -15.19
N ILE A 125 3.13 4.32 -15.10
CA ILE A 125 1.92 4.57 -14.32
C ILE A 125 2.22 4.23 -12.84
N PRO A 126 1.94 5.14 -11.89
CA PRO A 126 2.10 4.83 -10.48
C PRO A 126 0.99 3.90 -9.99
N LYS A 127 1.32 3.03 -9.04
CA LYS A 127 0.41 1.99 -8.54
C LYS A 127 0.45 1.88 -7.02
N PHE A 128 -0.72 1.66 -6.44
CA PHE A 128 -0.89 1.14 -5.09
C PHE A 128 -0.90 -0.39 -5.15
N GLN A 129 0.07 -1.00 -4.50
CA GLN A 129 0.17 -2.45 -4.35
C GLN A 129 -0.41 -2.81 -2.99
N PHE A 130 -1.50 -3.56 -2.99
CA PHE A 130 -2.17 -4.00 -1.77
C PHE A 130 -1.83 -5.46 -1.48
N THR A 131 -1.56 -5.75 -0.21
CA THR A 131 -1.42 -7.12 0.29
C THR A 131 -2.30 -7.28 1.52
N PHE A 132 -3.24 -8.22 1.44
CA PHE A 132 -4.19 -8.55 2.51
C PHE A 132 -3.96 -9.96 3.01
N ILE A 133 -4.11 -10.14 4.32
CA ILE A 133 -4.32 -11.45 4.92
C ILE A 133 -5.70 -11.48 5.59
N GLY A 134 -6.36 -12.64 5.56
CA GLY A 134 -7.70 -12.80 6.13
C GLY A 134 -8.05 -14.24 6.39
N LEU A 135 -9.19 -14.45 7.04
CA LEU A 135 -9.69 -15.79 7.35
C LEU A 135 -10.36 -16.40 6.12
N TRP A 136 -10.05 -17.68 5.90
CA TRP A 136 -10.68 -18.47 4.86
C TRP A 136 -12.09 -18.90 5.29
N VAL A 137 -13.09 -18.73 4.42
CA VAL A 137 -14.49 -19.12 4.73
C VAL A 137 -15.10 -20.00 3.63
N GLY A 138 -14.26 -20.63 2.82
CA GLY A 138 -14.68 -21.50 1.72
C GLY A 138 -14.69 -20.84 0.33
N VAL A 139 -14.85 -21.69 -0.67
CA VAL A 139 -14.99 -21.33 -2.09
C VAL A 139 -16.38 -21.76 -2.55
N SER A 140 -17.04 -20.94 -3.36
CA SER A 140 -18.36 -21.23 -3.91
C SER A 140 -18.40 -20.93 -5.40
N ASP A 141 -19.18 -21.69 -6.16
CA ASP A 141 -19.49 -21.34 -7.54
C ASP A 141 -20.37 -20.09 -7.58
N TYR A 142 -20.03 -19.16 -8.47
CA TYR A 142 -20.80 -17.96 -8.73
C TYR A 142 -21.20 -17.93 -10.21
N ALA A 143 -22.49 -17.75 -10.48
CA ALA A 143 -22.99 -17.65 -11.84
C ALA A 143 -22.36 -16.42 -12.52
N GLN A 144 -21.64 -16.66 -13.61
CA GLN A 144 -20.97 -15.62 -14.39
C GLN A 144 -22.05 -14.72 -15.01
N GLY A 145 -22.20 -13.49 -14.52
CA GLY A 145 -23.23 -12.58 -15.00
C GLY A 145 -23.50 -11.30 -14.19
N ASN A 146 -22.92 -11.10 -13.01
CA ASN A 146 -23.27 -9.95 -12.16
C ASN A 146 -22.05 -9.17 -11.58
N GLY A 147 -20.90 -9.25 -12.25
CA GLY A 147 -19.62 -8.69 -11.75
C GLY A 147 -19.22 -7.33 -12.34
N SER A 148 -20.05 -6.72 -13.18
CA SER A 148 -19.80 -5.36 -13.69
C SER A 148 -20.04 -4.34 -12.56
N GLY A 149 -19.09 -4.21 -11.64
CA GLY A 149 -19.02 -3.00 -10.86
C GLY A 149 -18.64 -1.81 -11.75
N PRO A 150 -18.99 -0.58 -11.36
CA PRO A 150 -18.81 0.61 -12.16
C PRO A 150 -17.31 0.89 -12.27
N MET A 151 -16.67 0.28 -13.27
CA MET A 151 -15.27 0.54 -13.60
C MET A 151 -15.04 2.02 -13.93
N ALA A 152 -16.11 2.75 -14.27
CA ALA A 152 -16.13 4.19 -14.44
C ALA A 152 -15.71 4.99 -13.19
N ALA A 153 -15.75 4.40 -11.99
CA ALA A 153 -15.24 5.02 -10.77
C ALA A 153 -13.70 4.99 -10.68
N PHE A 154 -13.05 4.09 -11.42
CA PHE A 154 -11.61 4.11 -11.64
C PHE A 154 -11.33 5.04 -12.82
N LYS A 155 -10.53 6.07 -12.58
CA LYS A 155 -10.13 7.02 -13.62
C LYS A 155 -8.81 6.58 -14.24
N ASP A 156 -8.65 6.87 -15.52
CA ASP A 156 -7.39 6.62 -16.20
C ASP A 156 -6.26 7.39 -15.49
N PRO A 157 -5.16 6.71 -15.15
CA PRO A 157 -4.04 7.34 -14.47
C PRO A 157 -3.25 8.24 -15.42
N GLU A 158 -2.51 9.18 -14.83
CA GLU A 158 -1.50 9.93 -15.55
C GLU A 158 -0.14 9.27 -15.35
N GLU A 159 0.75 9.39 -16.34
CA GLU A 159 2.11 8.88 -16.20
C GLU A 159 2.93 9.75 -15.26
N VAL A 160 3.90 9.16 -14.57
CA VAL A 160 4.90 9.92 -13.81
C VAL A 160 5.79 10.65 -14.80
N SER A 161 5.62 11.96 -14.90
CA SER A 161 6.38 12.84 -15.79
C SER A 161 6.60 14.20 -15.13
N PHE A 162 7.46 15.02 -15.73
CA PHE A 162 7.70 16.40 -15.27
C PHE A 162 6.41 17.24 -15.23
N ALA A 163 5.47 16.98 -16.13
CA ALA A 163 4.20 17.72 -16.19
C ALA A 163 3.21 17.30 -15.10
N ASN A 164 3.25 16.02 -14.69
CA ASN A 164 2.21 15.44 -13.84
C ASN A 164 2.70 15.11 -12.41
N THR A 165 4.01 15.12 -12.15
CA THR A 165 4.55 14.74 -10.83
C THR A 165 5.53 15.78 -10.30
N LEU A 166 5.27 16.26 -9.09
CA LEU A 166 6.14 17.15 -8.32
C LEU A 166 6.51 16.49 -7.00
N ILE A 167 7.80 16.34 -6.74
CA ILE A 167 8.30 15.80 -5.47
C ILE A 167 9.20 16.83 -4.80
N THR A 168 8.86 17.17 -3.56
CA THR A 168 9.67 18.04 -2.70
C THR A 168 10.12 17.28 -1.47
N LEU A 169 11.40 17.36 -1.13
CA LEU A 169 12.00 16.73 0.04
C LEU A 169 12.90 17.75 0.75
N HIS A 170 12.70 17.93 2.06
CA HIS A 170 13.50 18.84 2.90
C HIS A 170 13.59 20.27 2.32
N GLY A 171 12.48 20.75 1.77
CA GLY A 171 12.33 22.05 1.12
C GLY A 171 12.90 22.15 -0.30
N SER A 172 13.54 21.10 -0.84
CA SER A 172 14.09 21.08 -2.20
C SER A 172 13.17 20.34 -3.18
N THR A 173 13.04 20.86 -4.40
CA THR A 173 12.32 20.15 -5.49
C THR A 173 13.28 19.20 -6.20
N LEU A 174 12.88 17.95 -6.37
CA LEU A 174 13.74 16.88 -6.88
C LEU A 174 13.37 16.43 -8.30
N GLY A 175 14.40 16.18 -9.13
CA GLY A 175 14.26 15.40 -10.36
C GLY A 175 14.27 13.90 -10.05
N VAL A 176 13.09 13.32 -9.82
CA VAL A 176 12.96 11.94 -9.34
C VAL A 176 12.79 10.95 -10.49
N LYS A 177 13.61 9.91 -10.51
CA LYS A 177 13.51 8.79 -11.46
C LYS A 177 12.53 7.74 -10.99
N SER A 178 12.57 7.39 -9.71
CA SER A 178 11.65 6.44 -9.09
C SER A 178 11.50 6.70 -7.61
N PHE A 179 10.35 6.32 -7.08
CA PHE A 179 10.05 6.34 -5.66
C PHE A 179 9.15 5.17 -5.29
N ASP A 180 9.32 4.70 -4.06
CA ASP A 180 8.37 3.82 -3.43
C ASP A 180 8.18 4.17 -1.96
N ILE A 181 6.95 4.03 -1.47
CA ILE A 181 6.59 4.23 -0.08
C ILE A 181 5.76 3.03 0.33
N ASP A 182 6.31 2.19 1.19
CA ASP A 182 5.59 1.15 1.91
C ASP A 182 5.06 1.74 3.21
N PHE A 183 3.74 1.75 3.38
CA PHE A 183 3.12 2.25 4.61
C PHE A 183 3.32 1.28 5.79
N GLY A 184 3.83 0.07 5.53
CA GLY A 184 4.48 -0.79 6.51
C GLY A 184 3.58 -1.30 7.63
N VAL A 185 2.30 -1.50 7.33
CA VAL A 185 1.32 -2.03 8.30
C VAL A 185 1.54 -3.53 8.47
N GLU A 186 1.95 -3.93 9.67
CA GLU A 186 2.16 -5.34 9.99
C GLU A 186 0.83 -6.01 10.32
N ASN A 187 0.50 -7.08 9.58
CA ASN A 187 -0.69 -7.89 9.79
C ASN A 187 -0.25 -9.29 10.22
N GLN A 188 -0.74 -9.75 11.36
CA GLN A 188 -0.41 -11.05 11.91
C GLN A 188 -1.65 -11.92 12.07
N TYR A 189 -1.57 -13.16 11.58
CA TYR A 189 -2.56 -14.18 11.89
C TYR A 189 -2.36 -14.68 13.33
N ARG A 190 -3.42 -14.63 14.12
CA ARG A 190 -3.42 -15.08 15.52
C ARG A 190 -4.51 -16.11 15.72
N ASN A 191 -4.10 -17.30 16.18
CA ASN A 191 -4.99 -18.38 16.55
C ASN A 191 -4.62 -18.88 17.95
N ILE A 192 -5.49 -18.60 18.92
CA ILE A 192 -5.37 -19.01 20.31
C ILE A 192 -6.72 -19.53 20.81
N THR A 193 -6.73 -20.27 21.91
CA THR A 193 -7.98 -20.73 22.52
C THR A 193 -8.91 -19.55 22.82
N GLY A 194 -10.06 -19.50 22.14
CA GLY A 194 -11.06 -18.43 22.29
C GLY A 194 -10.93 -17.24 21.33
N TYR A 195 -9.91 -17.22 20.45
CA TYR A 195 -9.78 -16.17 19.42
C TYR A 195 -9.05 -16.66 18.17
N GLU A 196 -9.65 -16.42 17.02
CA GLU A 196 -9.02 -16.57 15.70
C GLU A 196 -9.27 -15.31 14.88
N GLY A 197 -8.21 -14.72 14.33
CA GLY A 197 -8.35 -13.53 13.52
C GLY A 197 -7.02 -12.93 13.08
N ILE A 198 -7.13 -11.90 12.27
CA ILE A 198 -6.00 -11.06 11.89
C ILE A 198 -5.94 -9.84 12.81
N ILE A 199 -4.77 -9.60 13.39
CA ILE A 199 -4.48 -8.44 14.21
C ILE A 199 -3.43 -7.56 13.55
N TYR A 200 -3.47 -6.26 13.85
CA TYR A 200 -2.37 -5.35 13.54
C TYR A 200 -1.29 -5.48 14.61
N GLY A 201 -0.04 -5.56 14.17
CA GLY A 201 1.13 -5.65 15.06
C GLY A 201 1.71 -4.26 15.33
N ASP A 202 2.44 -3.75 14.34
CA ASP A 202 3.07 -2.44 14.34
C ASP A 202 2.87 -1.77 12.97
N ARG A 203 3.26 -0.49 12.85
CA ARG A 203 3.31 0.24 11.59
C ARG A 203 4.66 0.94 11.45
N GLN A 204 5.37 0.63 10.38
CA GLN A 204 6.66 1.26 10.08
C GLN A 204 6.73 1.72 8.63
N ALA A 205 6.26 2.94 8.38
CA ALA A 205 6.29 3.52 7.05
C ALA A 205 7.75 3.80 6.60
N LYS A 206 8.14 3.17 5.49
CA LYS A 206 9.47 3.24 4.89
C LYS A 206 9.36 3.41 3.39
N GLY A 207 10.43 3.81 2.73
CA GLY A 207 10.44 3.94 1.29
C GLY A 207 11.83 4.00 0.71
N SER A 208 11.90 4.18 -0.60
CA SER A 208 13.13 4.53 -1.28
C SER A 208 12.86 5.58 -2.34
N ILE A 209 13.88 6.37 -2.65
CA ILE A 209 13.83 7.39 -3.68
C ILE A 209 15.13 7.40 -4.46
N LEU A 210 15.03 7.57 -5.78
CA LEU A 210 16.14 7.75 -6.69
C LEU A 210 15.94 9.07 -7.42
N PHE A 211 16.85 10.01 -7.23
CA PHE A 211 16.75 11.36 -7.79
C PHE A 211 18.10 11.90 -8.24
N GLU A 212 18.09 12.87 -9.15
CA GLU A 212 19.30 13.53 -9.64
C GLU A 212 19.99 14.30 -8.51
N ALA A 213 21.31 14.10 -8.37
CA ALA A 213 22.11 14.77 -7.36
C ALA A 213 22.20 16.27 -7.68
N PRO A 214 21.61 17.17 -6.87
CA PRO A 214 21.83 18.59 -7.08
C PRO A 214 23.25 18.98 -6.69
N ASP A 215 23.67 20.17 -7.10
CA ASP A 215 24.93 20.75 -6.62
C ASP A 215 24.94 20.80 -5.09
N ILE A 216 26.10 20.49 -4.50
CA ILE A 216 26.26 20.46 -3.04
C ILE A 216 25.97 21.82 -2.38
N THR A 217 26.15 22.92 -3.13
CA THR A 217 25.82 24.28 -2.71
C THR A 217 24.31 24.54 -2.65
N THR A 218 23.52 23.77 -3.40
CA THR A 218 22.05 23.82 -3.38
C THR A 218 21.50 23.02 -2.20
N LYS A 219 21.96 21.77 -2.03
CA LYS A 219 21.61 20.94 -0.88
C LYS A 219 22.65 19.85 -0.65
N ASP A 220 23.27 19.85 0.52
CA ASP A 220 24.15 18.75 0.95
C ASP A 220 23.33 17.63 1.61
N TRP A 221 22.96 16.64 0.80
CA TRP A 221 22.20 15.47 1.25
C TRP A 221 22.99 14.59 2.22
N LEU A 222 24.31 14.48 2.06
CA LEU A 222 25.13 13.66 2.95
C LEU A 222 25.23 14.30 4.34
N ALA A 223 25.36 15.63 4.41
CA ALA A 223 25.30 16.35 5.67
C ALA A 223 23.92 16.20 6.34
N ALA A 224 22.83 16.31 5.57
CA ALA A 224 21.47 16.11 6.09
C ALA A 224 21.27 14.70 6.67
N ILE A 225 21.80 13.67 6.01
CA ILE A 225 21.77 12.27 6.48
C ILE A 225 22.59 12.10 7.75
N LYS A 226 23.83 12.61 7.78
CA LYS A 226 24.71 12.53 8.97
C LYS A 226 24.15 13.27 10.18
N ALA A 227 23.42 14.35 9.95
CA ALA A 227 22.74 15.10 10.99
C ALA A 227 21.38 14.50 11.38
N GLU A 228 20.98 13.38 10.74
CA GLU A 228 19.68 12.73 10.95
C GLU A 228 18.50 13.69 10.78
N THR A 229 18.63 14.61 9.81
CA THR A 229 17.65 15.67 9.60
C THR A 229 16.31 15.06 9.21
N ARG A 230 15.25 15.50 9.89
CA ARG A 230 13.86 15.11 9.63
C ARG A 230 13.09 16.33 9.16
N ASP A 231 12.60 16.28 7.94
CA ASP A 231 11.86 17.37 7.34
C ASP A 231 10.84 16.83 6.33
N ILE A 232 10.02 17.71 5.78
CA ILE A 232 8.86 17.35 4.98
C ILE A 232 9.24 16.64 3.68
N LEU A 233 8.51 15.57 3.36
CA LEU A 233 8.38 14.99 2.03
C LEU A 233 6.97 15.26 1.52
N THR A 234 6.85 15.65 0.26
CA THR A 234 5.56 15.71 -0.43
C THR A 234 5.74 15.20 -1.84
N ILE A 235 5.00 14.15 -2.18
CA ILE A 235 4.87 13.60 -3.52
C ILE A 235 3.49 14.01 -4.02
N THR A 236 3.42 14.88 -5.01
CA THR A 236 2.17 15.29 -5.67
C THR A 236 2.17 14.70 -7.07
N HIS A 237 1.27 13.77 -7.34
CA HIS A 237 1.03 13.23 -8.67
C HIS A 237 -0.36 13.63 -9.16
N GLY A 238 -0.49 14.08 -10.40
CA GLY A 238 -1.73 14.54 -11.04
C GLY A 238 -1.69 16.01 -11.47
N SER A 239 -2.16 16.28 -12.68
CA SER A 239 -2.13 17.59 -13.35
C SER A 239 -3.18 18.59 -12.83
N ALA A 240 -4.31 18.11 -12.32
CA ALA A 240 -5.46 18.93 -11.93
C ALA A 240 -6.20 18.38 -10.70
N ALA A 241 -7.04 19.21 -10.09
CA ALA A 241 -7.99 18.73 -9.08
C ALA A 241 -8.94 17.70 -9.71
N GLY A 242 -9.32 16.70 -8.93
CA GLY A 242 -9.97 15.46 -9.32
C GLY A 242 -8.99 14.36 -9.73
N LYS A 243 -7.73 14.69 -10.03
CA LYS A 243 -6.73 13.73 -10.52
C LYS A 243 -5.58 13.52 -9.55
N LYS A 244 -5.47 14.32 -8.49
CA LYS A 244 -4.27 14.37 -7.66
C LYS A 244 -4.28 13.28 -6.61
N VAL A 245 -3.15 12.59 -6.51
CA VAL A 245 -2.76 11.73 -5.41
C VAL A 245 -1.53 12.34 -4.77
N ILE A 246 -1.66 12.74 -3.51
CA ILE A 246 -0.61 13.42 -2.76
C ILE A 246 -0.23 12.55 -1.57
N VAL A 247 1.04 12.22 -1.42
CA VAL A 247 1.57 11.58 -0.21
C VAL A 247 2.49 12.55 0.49
N SER A 248 2.19 12.85 1.75
CA SER A 248 3.00 13.72 2.58
C SER A 248 3.49 13.01 3.83
N GLY A 249 4.78 13.14 4.12
CA GLY A 249 5.38 12.76 5.40
C GLY A 249 5.93 14.02 6.07
N PRO A 250 5.48 14.40 7.28
CA PRO A 250 5.90 15.65 7.92
C PRO A 250 7.35 15.59 8.43
N LYS A 251 7.86 14.39 8.71
CA LYS A 251 9.21 14.16 9.24
C LYS A 251 9.83 12.96 8.56
N VAL A 252 10.41 13.16 7.38
CA VAL A 252 11.11 12.10 6.65
C VAL A 252 12.61 12.22 6.85
N GLN A 253 13.24 11.10 7.20
CA GLN A 253 14.69 10.98 7.30
C GLN A 253 15.22 10.19 6.11
N LEU A 254 16.31 10.65 5.51
CA LEU A 254 17.05 9.87 4.51
C LEU A 254 18.07 8.98 5.20
N VAL A 255 18.25 7.76 4.69
CA VAL A 255 19.23 6.78 5.16
C VAL A 255 19.91 6.09 3.97
N ASP A 256 21.03 5.43 4.24
CA ASP A 256 21.73 4.54 3.30
C ASP A 256 21.90 5.13 1.89
N PRO A 257 22.57 6.30 1.74
CA PRO A 257 22.77 6.91 0.44
C PRO A 257 23.70 6.07 -0.42
N ALA A 258 23.30 5.85 -1.68
CA ALA A 258 24.10 5.20 -2.70
C ALA A 258 24.10 6.04 -3.98
N TYR A 259 25.26 6.18 -4.61
CA TYR A 259 25.37 6.85 -5.90
C TYR A 259 25.06 5.88 -7.04
N GLN A 260 24.32 6.38 -8.02
CA GLN A 260 24.06 5.69 -9.29
C GLN A 260 24.31 6.65 -10.45
N GLU A 261 24.38 6.12 -11.67
CA GLU A 261 24.46 6.92 -12.89
C GLU A 261 23.23 6.63 -13.76
N ASP A 262 22.55 7.67 -14.21
CA ASP A 262 21.51 7.59 -15.24
C ASP A 262 21.80 8.63 -16.32
N GLN A 263 21.88 8.20 -17.58
CA GLN A 263 22.18 9.08 -18.72
C GLN A 263 23.42 9.97 -18.55
N LYS A 264 24.48 9.47 -17.88
CA LYS A 264 25.71 10.20 -17.52
C LYS A 264 25.54 11.32 -16.49
N LEU A 265 24.39 11.38 -15.82
CA LEU A 265 24.14 12.24 -14.67
C LEU A 265 24.24 11.43 -13.38
N LEU A 266 24.77 12.06 -12.34
CA LEU A 266 24.88 11.46 -11.02
C LEU A 266 23.52 11.47 -10.34
N MET A 267 23.09 10.29 -9.89
CA MET A 267 21.86 10.09 -9.14
C MET A 267 22.21 9.68 -7.71
N ILE A 268 21.34 10.04 -6.77
CA ILE A 268 21.37 9.57 -5.38
C ILE A 268 20.16 8.67 -5.17
N GLN A 269 20.43 7.42 -4.81
CA GLN A 269 19.46 6.54 -4.18
C GLN A 269 19.55 6.70 -2.66
N ALA A 270 18.41 6.81 -1.99
CA ALA A 270 18.35 6.80 -0.53
C ALA A 270 17.11 6.07 -0.03
N GLY A 271 17.24 5.44 1.13
CA GLY A 271 16.10 4.97 1.91
C GLY A 271 15.39 6.16 2.57
N LEU A 272 14.07 6.02 2.75
CA LEU A 272 13.22 6.98 3.43
C LEU A 272 12.62 6.33 4.67
N ASN A 273 12.79 6.95 5.83
CA ASN A 273 12.05 6.61 7.04
C ASN A 273 11.02 7.71 7.29
N LEU A 274 9.73 7.37 7.22
CA LEU A 274 8.64 8.30 7.52
C LEU A 274 8.38 8.23 9.03
N CYS A 275 8.88 9.22 9.75
CA CYS A 275 8.83 9.23 11.21
C CYS A 275 7.57 9.93 11.73
N VAL A 276 7.04 9.43 12.84
CA VAL A 276 6.01 10.13 13.61
C VAL A 276 6.54 11.44 14.19
N GLY A 277 5.69 12.45 14.20
CA GLY A 277 5.86 13.66 15.00
C GLY A 277 5.28 13.51 16.41
N THR A 278 5.42 14.56 17.22
CA THR A 278 4.74 14.64 18.53
C THR A 278 3.24 14.88 18.41
N VAL A 279 2.79 15.37 17.25
CA VAL A 279 1.38 15.69 16.93
C VAL A 279 0.98 15.22 15.53
N ALA A 280 1.95 15.09 14.62
CA ALA A 280 1.70 14.73 13.23
C ALA A 280 1.95 13.23 13.02
N ASP A 281 1.02 12.59 12.31
CA ASP A 281 1.14 11.21 11.88
C ASP A 281 2.37 11.00 10.98
N ASP A 282 2.81 9.75 10.84
CA ASP A 282 3.93 9.35 9.99
C ASP A 282 3.71 9.69 8.51
N PHE A 283 2.47 9.61 8.03
CA PHE A 283 2.10 10.00 6.67
C PHE A 283 0.64 10.45 6.55
N THR A 284 0.32 11.06 5.40
CA THR A 284 -1.06 11.30 4.96
C THR A 284 -1.13 11.07 3.46
N ILE A 285 -2.15 10.34 3.00
CA ILE A 285 -2.50 10.23 1.58
C ILE A 285 -3.70 11.16 1.35
N THR A 286 -3.57 12.09 0.41
CA THR A 286 -4.61 13.06 0.09
C THR A 286 -5.01 12.90 -1.37
N ILE A 287 -6.31 12.79 -1.62
CA ILE A 287 -6.90 12.75 -2.96
C ILE A 287 -7.57 14.09 -3.23
N GLN A 288 -7.17 14.77 -4.30
CA GLN A 288 -7.73 16.08 -4.67
C GLN A 288 -8.24 16.11 -6.09
#